data_AF-A0A959SE07-F1
#
_entry.id   AF-A0A959SE07-F1
#
_cell.length_a   1.000
_cell.length_b   1.000
_cell.length_c   1.000
_cell.angle_alpha   90.00
_cell.angle_beta   90.00
_cell.angle_gamma   90.00
#
_symmetry.space_group_name_H-M   'P 1'
#
loop_
_entity.id
_entity.type
_entity.pdbx_description
1 polymer ?
#
loop_
_entity_poly.entity_id
_entity_poly.type
_entity_poly.pdbx_seq_one_letter_code
_entity_poly.pdbx_strand_id
1 'polypeptide(L)'
;KESFYLHRQRERDPALVRKAKELFIRRDPLMRCEVCGFSFREQYGELGEGYIEAHHIIPVSQMKPGHQSKVSDLVMVCSNCHVMLHRRKEPLPHDKLRRLLAGEGE
;
A
#
# COMPACT_ATOMS: atom_id res chain seq x y z
N LYS A 1 13.24 -2.58 18.24
CA LYS A 1 12.75 -2.87 16.86
C LYS A 1 11.24 -2.84 16.91
N GLU A 2 10.58 -1.90 16.24
CA GLU A 2 9.13 -1.90 16.17
C GLU A 2 8.69 -3.12 15.33
N SER A 3 7.72 -3.89 15.81
CA SER A 3 7.23 -5.05 15.07
C SER A 3 6.38 -4.58 13.89
N PHE A 4 6.39 -5.32 12.77
CA PHE A 4 5.50 -5.09 11.62
C PHE A 4 4.03 -4.89 12.06
N TYR A 5 3.61 -5.61 13.10
CA TYR A 5 2.30 -5.48 13.71
C TYR A 5 2.02 -4.07 14.28
N LEU A 6 2.94 -3.52 15.08
CA LEU A 6 2.81 -2.18 15.67
C LEU A 6 2.84 -1.09 14.59
N HIS A 7 3.72 -1.26 13.61
CA HIS A 7 3.81 -0.35 12.47
C HIS A 7 2.50 -0.30 11.69
N ARG A 8 1.91 -1.47 11.37
CA ARG A 8 0.62 -1.58 10.68
C ARG A 8 -0.54 -0.95 11.45
N GLN A 9 -0.49 -0.92 12.79
CA GLN A 9 -1.49 -0.24 13.59
C GLN A 9 -1.38 1.28 13.48
N ARG A 10 -0.16 1.83 13.45
CA ARG A 10 0.10 3.27 13.34
C ARG A 10 -0.22 3.84 11.95
N GLU A 11 -0.08 3.02 10.92
CA GLU A 11 -0.45 3.40 9.54
C GLU A 11 -1.97 3.41 9.29
N ARG A 12 -2.80 3.09 10.28
CA ARG A 12 -4.26 3.03 10.07
C ARG A 12 -4.91 4.26 10.68
N ASP A 13 -5.14 5.28 9.85
CA ASP A 13 -6.37 6.06 9.96
C ASP A 13 -7.47 5.31 9.19
N PRO A 14 -8.40 4.63 9.88
CA PRO A 14 -9.39 3.78 9.21
C PRO A 14 -10.32 4.57 8.28
N ALA A 15 -10.62 5.83 8.62
CA ALA A 15 -11.49 6.67 7.81
C ALA A 15 -10.77 7.10 6.53
N LEU A 16 -9.49 7.47 6.63
CA LEU A 16 -8.67 7.81 5.48
C LEU A 16 -8.50 6.61 4.53
N VAL A 17 -8.18 5.43 5.08
CA VAL A 17 -8.01 4.20 4.30
C VAL A 17 -9.30 3.83 3.58
N ARG A 18 -10.45 3.92 4.27
CA ARG A 18 -11.75 3.66 3.64
C ARG A 18 -12.00 4.62 2.49
N LYS A 19 -11.81 5.93 2.70
CA LYS A 19 -11.99 6.96 1.66
C LYS A 19 -11.06 6.73 0.47
N ALA A 20 -9.80 6.35 0.74
CA ALA A 20 -8.84 6.04 -0.32
C ALA A 20 -9.30 4.86 -1.18
N LYS A 21 -9.78 3.78 -0.56
CA LYS A 21 -10.32 2.61 -1.27
C LYS A 21 -11.58 2.92 -2.08
N GLU A 22 -12.50 3.71 -1.53
CA GLU A 22 -13.72 4.16 -2.22
C GLU A 22 -13.41 5.01 -3.47
N LEU A 23 -12.37 5.84 -3.42
CA LEU A 23 -11.90 6.59 -4.58
C LEU A 23 -11.16 5.68 -5.56
N PHE A 24 -10.37 4.75 -5.05
CA PHE A 24 -9.57 3.84 -5.87
C PHE A 24 -10.41 2.89 -6.70
N ILE A 25 -11.46 2.29 -6.13
CA ILE A 25 -12.34 1.36 -6.87
C ILE A 25 -13.05 2.05 -8.04
N ARG A 26 -13.30 3.36 -7.96
CA ARG A 26 -13.88 4.14 -9.07
C ARG A 26 -12.88 4.34 -10.21
N ARG A 27 -11.58 4.41 -9.88
CA ARG A 27 -10.48 4.56 -10.83
C ARG A 27 -10.09 3.23 -11.45
N ASP A 28 -10.01 2.18 -10.64
CA ASP A 28 -9.72 0.81 -11.04
C ASP A 28 -10.69 -0.17 -10.33
N PRO A 29 -11.77 -0.58 -11.01
CA PRO A 29 -12.76 -1.51 -10.47
C PRO A 29 -12.24 -2.91 -10.12
N LEU A 30 -11.05 -3.27 -10.62
CA LEU A 30 -10.38 -4.54 -10.30
C LEU A 30 -9.41 -4.41 -9.12
N MET A 31 -9.24 -3.19 -8.61
CA MET A 31 -8.34 -2.85 -7.52
C MET A 31 -6.95 -3.48 -7.68
N ARG A 32 -6.31 -3.27 -8.84
CA ARG A 32 -4.97 -3.81 -9.08
C ARG A 32 -3.93 -3.11 -8.21
N CYS A 33 -2.97 -3.87 -7.74
CA CYS A 33 -1.79 -3.36 -7.03
C CYS A 33 -1.08 -2.31 -7.89
N GLU A 34 -0.87 -1.11 -7.34
CA GLU A 34 -0.16 -0.05 -8.06
C GLU A 34 1.32 -0.38 -8.28
N VAL A 35 1.87 -1.35 -7.56
CA VAL A 35 3.28 -1.76 -7.70
C VAL A 35 3.45 -2.86 -8.76
N CYS A 36 2.67 -3.94 -8.68
CA CYS A 36 2.89 -5.13 -9.50
C CYS A 36 1.71 -5.53 -10.40
N GLY A 37 0.60 -4.78 -10.38
CA GLY A 37 -0.58 -5.06 -11.19
C GLY A 37 -1.45 -6.22 -10.68
N PHE A 38 -1.05 -6.94 -9.63
CA PHE A 38 -1.85 -8.04 -9.07
C PHE A 38 -3.24 -7.58 -8.60
N SER A 39 -4.29 -8.27 -9.04
CA SER A 39 -5.66 -8.11 -8.52
C SER A 39 -6.10 -9.37 -7.80
N PHE A 40 -6.63 -9.21 -6.59
CA PHE A 40 -7.28 -10.30 -5.87
C PHE A 40 -8.57 -10.75 -6.56
N ARG A 41 -9.32 -9.82 -7.16
CA ARG A 41 -10.53 -10.14 -7.90
C ARG A 41 -10.23 -10.98 -9.14
N GLU A 42 -9.19 -10.64 -9.90
CA GLU A 42 -8.81 -11.40 -11.10
C GLU A 42 -8.30 -12.81 -10.73
N GLN A 43 -7.57 -12.93 -9.62
CA GLN A 43 -6.98 -14.21 -9.20
C GLN A 43 -7.96 -15.12 -8.44
N TYR A 44 -8.83 -14.56 -7.61
CA TYR A 44 -9.67 -15.30 -6.65
C TYR A 44 -11.17 -15.10 -6.88
N GLY A 45 -11.59 -14.36 -7.92
CA GLY A 45 -12.99 -14.09 -8.20
C GLY A 45 -13.65 -13.25 -7.11
N GLU A 46 -14.89 -13.59 -6.75
CA GLU A 46 -15.69 -12.89 -5.74
C GLU A 46 -15.01 -12.85 -4.37
N LEU A 47 -14.22 -13.87 -4.02
CA LEU A 47 -13.49 -13.91 -2.74
C LEU A 47 -12.49 -12.74 -2.62
N GLY A 48 -11.94 -12.29 -3.75
CA GLY A 48 -10.99 -11.19 -3.81
C GLY A 48 -11.62 -9.81 -4.03
N GLU A 49 -12.95 -9.73 -4.13
CA GLU A 49 -13.64 -8.48 -4.45
C GLU A 49 -13.46 -7.43 -3.35
N GLY A 50 -13.12 -6.21 -3.76
CA GLY A 50 -12.89 -5.09 -2.84
C GLY A 50 -11.61 -5.19 -1.99
N TYR A 51 -10.83 -6.27 -2.13
CA TYR A 51 -9.66 -6.48 -1.30
C TYR A 51 -8.39 -5.88 -1.91
N ILE A 52 -7.82 -4.92 -1.18
CA ILE A 52 -6.47 -4.39 -1.37
C ILE A 52 -5.97 -3.76 -0.07
N GLU A 53 -4.67 -3.56 0.09
CA GLU A 53 -4.08 -2.90 1.26
C GLU A 53 -3.66 -1.47 0.92
N ALA A 54 -3.86 -0.54 1.86
CA ALA A 54 -3.38 0.83 1.73
C ALA A 54 -2.06 0.96 2.50
N HIS A 55 -1.05 1.50 1.85
CA HIS A 55 0.29 1.71 2.41
C HIS A 55 0.65 3.19 2.33
N HIS A 56 1.28 3.75 3.36
CA HIS A 56 1.72 5.14 3.36
C HIS A 56 3.02 5.30 2.55
N ILE A 57 3.02 6.20 1.58
CA ILE A 57 4.20 6.49 0.75
C ILE A 57 5.34 7.07 1.61
N ILE A 58 4.97 7.95 2.56
CA ILE A 58 5.89 8.52 3.54
C ILE A 58 5.72 7.72 4.84
N PRO A 59 6.77 7.09 5.38
CA PRO A 59 6.67 6.37 6.63
C PRO A 59 6.15 7.28 7.75
N VAL A 60 5.19 6.79 8.54
CA VAL A 60 4.60 7.57 9.66
C VAL A 60 5.68 8.09 10.63
N SER A 61 6.78 7.35 10.80
CA SER A 61 7.92 7.75 11.62
C SER A 61 8.70 8.96 11.08
N GLN A 62 8.56 9.28 9.79
CA GLN A 62 9.19 10.43 9.13
C GLN A 62 8.22 11.61 8.96
N MET A 63 6.95 11.46 9.36
CA MET A 63 5.97 12.53 9.30
C MET A 63 6.29 13.61 10.35
N LYS A 64 6.24 14.88 9.94
CA LYS A 64 6.43 16.01 10.85
C LYS A 64 5.27 16.09 11.85
N PRO A 65 5.51 16.60 13.08
CA PRO A 65 4.43 16.92 14.01
C PRO A 65 3.39 17.82 13.34
N GLY A 66 2.11 17.44 13.43
CA GLY A 66 1.00 18.16 12.79
C GLY A 66 0.74 17.81 11.32
N HIS A 67 1.47 16.85 10.74
CA HIS A 67 1.16 16.33 9.42
C HIS A 67 -0.20 15.64 9.41
N GLN A 68 -1.09 16.09 8.53
CA GLN A 68 -2.39 15.45 8.30
C GLN A 68 -2.27 14.59 7.05
N SER A 69 -2.34 13.26 7.25
CA SER A 69 -2.33 12.31 6.14
C SER A 69 -3.52 12.56 5.20
N LYS A 70 -3.25 12.57 3.91
CA LYS A 70 -4.23 12.70 2.83
C LYS A 70 -4.33 11.40 2.06
N VAL A 71 -5.40 11.26 1.28
CA VAL A 71 -5.59 10.09 0.41
C VAL A 71 -4.43 9.95 -0.58
N SER A 72 -3.86 11.08 -1.05
CA SER A 72 -2.70 11.11 -1.94
C SER A 72 -1.42 10.56 -1.32
N ASP A 73 -1.36 10.45 0.01
CA ASP A 73 -0.19 9.91 0.72
C ASP A 73 -0.26 8.39 0.85
N LEU A 74 -1.33 7.77 0.33
CA LEU A 74 -1.55 6.33 0.32
C LEU A 74 -1.38 5.76 -1.09
N VAL A 75 -0.77 4.59 -1.15
CA VAL A 75 -0.68 3.74 -2.34
C VAL A 75 -1.39 2.41 -2.06
N MET A 76 -2.17 1.93 -3.03
CA MET A 76 -2.88 0.67 -2.94
C MET A 76 -2.00 -0.47 -3.45
N VAL A 77 -1.74 -1.43 -2.57
CA VAL A 77 -0.78 -2.52 -2.80
C VAL A 77 -1.36 -3.86 -2.40
N CYS A 78 -0.94 -4.93 -3.07
CA CYS A 78 -1.27 -6.29 -2.64
C CYS A 78 -0.48 -6.69 -1.40
N SER A 79 -0.95 -7.72 -0.68
CA SER A 79 -0.31 -8.20 0.55
C SER A 79 1.16 -8.59 0.36
N ASN A 80 1.52 -9.15 -0.79
CA ASN A 80 2.92 -9.49 -1.10
C ASN A 80 3.79 -8.24 -1.21
N CYS A 81 3.34 -7.23 -1.97
CA CYS A 81 4.06 -5.97 -2.11
C CYS A 81 4.15 -5.23 -0.78
N HIS A 82 3.06 -5.19 0.00
CA HIS A 82 3.04 -4.52 1.29
C HIS A 82 4.08 -5.10 2.25
N VAL A 83 4.15 -6.42 2.36
CA VAL A 83 5.19 -7.09 3.17
C VAL A 83 6.59 -6.74 2.66
N MET A 84 6.81 -6.67 1.34
CA MET A 84 8.11 -6.29 0.78
C MET A 84 8.50 -4.84 1.06
N LEU A 85 7.56 -3.91 1.05
CA LEU A 85 7.80 -2.49 1.38
C LEU A 85 8.28 -2.32 2.82
N HIS A 86 7.81 -3.16 3.75
CA HIS A 86 8.22 -3.17 5.16
C HIS A 86 9.29 -4.21 5.51
N ARG A 87 9.81 -4.97 4.53
CA ARG A 87 10.75 -6.08 4.80
C ARG A 87 12.09 -5.59 5.36
N ARG A 88 12.48 -4.35 5.03
CA ARG A 88 13.74 -3.73 5.46
C ARG A 88 13.51 -2.75 6.61
N LYS A 89 14.60 -2.41 7.33
CA LYS A 89 14.57 -1.46 8.46
C LYS A 89 14.14 -0.06 8.00
N GLU A 90 14.58 0.33 6.81
CA GLU A 90 14.09 1.52 6.11
C GLU A 90 13.08 1.06 5.05
N PRO A 91 11.84 1.61 5.05
CA PRO A 91 10.84 1.26 4.06
C PRO A 91 11.36 1.46 2.64
N LEU A 92 11.14 0.46 1.80
CA LEU A 92 11.51 0.55 0.39
C LEU A 92 10.48 1.45 -0.32
N PRO A 93 10.86 2.50 -1.06
CA PRO A 93 9.90 3.27 -1.82
C PRO A 93 9.18 2.38 -2.85
N HIS A 94 7.87 2.57 -3.00
CA HIS A 94 7.05 1.74 -3.90
C HIS A 94 7.55 1.75 -5.36
N ASP A 95 8.07 2.89 -5.84
CA ASP A 95 8.68 2.98 -7.17
C ASP A 95 9.93 2.11 -7.32
N LYS A 96 10.73 2.00 -6.26
CA LYS A 96 11.91 1.12 -6.26
C LYS A 96 11.49 -0.34 -6.31
N LEU A 97 10.44 -0.73 -5.58
CA LEU A 97 9.89 -2.08 -5.69
C LEU A 97 9.33 -2.35 -7.08
N ARG A 98 8.65 -1.37 -7.70
CA ARG A 98 8.14 -1.47 -9.08
C ARG A 98 9.27 -1.76 -10.08
N ARG A 99 10.38 -1.01 -10.02
CA ARG A 99 11.55 -1.22 -10.91
C ARG A 99 12.18 -2.60 -10.73
N LEU A 100 12.34 -3.05 -9.48
CA LEU A 100 12.86 -4.39 -9.19
C LEU A 100 12.01 -5.50 -9.82
N LEU A 101 10.68 -5.34 -9.83
CA LEU A 101 9.77 -6.31 -10.46
C LEU A 101 9.74 -6.20 -11.99
N ALA A 102 10.04 -5.04 -12.55
CA ALA A 102 10.14 -4.83 -14.00
C ALA A 102 11.43 -5.43 -14.61
N GLY A 103 12.33 -5.99 -13.80
CA GLY A 103 13.63 -6.48 -14.27
C GLY A 103 14.63 -5.37 -14.57
N GLU A 104 14.33 -4.13 -14.18
CA GLU A 104 15.23 -2.99 -14.24
C GLU A 104 16.08 -2.98 -12.96
N GLY A 105 17.18 -3.74 -12.96
CA GLY A 105 18.25 -3.63 -11.96
C GLY A 105 19.60 -3.64 -12.68
N GLU A 106 20.58 -2.80 -12.35
CA GLU A 106 20.87 -2.03 -11.13
C GLU A 106 21.20 -0.55 -11.44
#